data_AF-A0ABD3QX21-F1
#
_entry.id   AF-A0ABD3QX21-F1
#
_cell.length_a   1.000
_cell.length_b   1.000
_cell.length_c   1.000
_cell.angle_alpha   90.00
_cell.angle_beta   90.00
_cell.angle_gamma   90.00
#
_symmetry.space_group_name_H-M   'P 1'
#
loop_
_entity.id
_entity.type
_entity.pdbx_description
1 polymer ?
#
loop_
_entity_poly.entity_id
_entity_poly.type
_entity_poly.pdbx_seq_one_letter_code
_entity_poly.pdbx_strand_id
1 'polypeptide(L)'
;MGNVRKIHHSISKNEEKRSNNCNINLKPAVNVISKPRGMTFMPHSSFSTVAKLPHVNTHAIIQSTPLFIGQIRALSNTSDEDFIHGKPTLKYATTLRKTWASMSNEQILHFAHLEVPEACRECVIRDIMMVDQIDYDEAKKVFEKIAASNREGMHLYAFPFQAGFAAAFLGGWVSIPLVFDEATMTWFNQHFVTSELPPPEDLETWLEVGAASWGWMEPVLGQISFFLLCMQFARAQLQNLGIRPYFNWQREKRADRLVEMYPRYDPEFLRAYSKCDRLASPHQFEK
;
A
#
# COMPACT_ATOMS: atom_id res chain seq x y z
N MET A 1 33.36 -13.56 43.40
CA MET A 1 31.96 -13.84 42.97
C MET A 1 31.02 -12.74 43.45
N GLY A 2 30.96 -11.58 42.80
CA GLY A 2 30.19 -10.44 43.33
C GLY A 2 29.67 -9.39 42.34
N ASN A 3 29.72 -9.65 41.02
CA ASN A 3 29.39 -8.60 40.02
C ASN A 3 28.29 -8.96 39.02
N VAL A 4 27.64 -10.12 39.12
CA VAL A 4 26.60 -10.56 38.15
C VAL A 4 25.19 -10.12 38.54
N ARG A 5 24.93 -9.76 39.81
CA ARG A 5 23.57 -9.38 40.28
C ARG A 5 23.11 -7.97 39.91
N LYS A 6 24.02 -7.05 39.54
CA LYS A 6 23.62 -5.67 39.20
C LYS A 6 23.01 -5.51 37.80
N ILE A 7 23.28 -6.43 36.87
CA ILE A 7 22.82 -6.31 35.48
C ILE A 7 21.34 -6.73 35.32
N HIS A 8 20.88 -7.73 36.07
CA HIS A 8 19.48 -8.18 36.02
C HIS A 8 18.49 -7.12 36.55
N HIS A 9 18.89 -6.27 37.49
CA HIS A 9 17.97 -5.29 38.08
C HIS A 9 17.72 -4.07 37.17
N SER A 10 18.65 -3.77 36.25
CA SER A 10 18.52 -2.67 35.27
C SER A 10 17.66 -3.02 34.06
N ILE A 11 17.54 -4.30 33.70
CA ILE A 11 16.72 -4.73 32.54
C ILE A 11 15.23 -4.70 32.90
N SER A 12 14.87 -5.14 34.12
CA SER A 12 13.46 -5.16 34.58
C SER A 12 12.81 -3.77 34.66
N LYS A 13 13.56 -2.71 35.00
CA LYS A 13 13.00 -1.34 35.08
C LYS A 13 12.72 -0.69 33.72
N ASN A 14 13.29 -1.23 32.63
CA ASN A 14 13.14 -0.64 31.30
C ASN A 14 11.89 -1.18 30.55
N GLU A 15 11.41 -2.37 30.91
CA GLU A 15 10.17 -2.93 30.35
C GLU A 15 8.91 -2.29 30.95
N GLU A 16 8.94 -1.94 32.23
CA GLU A 16 7.80 -1.30 32.92
C GLU A 16 7.51 0.12 32.38
N LYS A 17 8.53 0.85 31.92
CA LYS A 17 8.34 2.16 31.28
C LYS A 17 7.76 2.10 29.85
N ARG A 18 7.87 0.97 29.15
CA ARG A 18 7.29 0.82 27.79
C ARG A 18 5.79 0.49 27.83
N SER A 19 5.28 -0.08 28.92
CA SER A 19 3.86 -0.47 29.02
C SER A 19 2.91 0.72 29.28
N ASN A 20 3.40 1.87 29.77
CA ASN A 20 2.54 2.98 30.20
C ASN A 20 2.26 4.04 29.11
N ASN A 21 2.73 3.86 27.88
CA ASN A 21 2.63 4.90 26.83
C ASN A 21 1.67 4.57 25.66
N CYS A 22 0.84 3.52 25.79
CA CYS A 22 -0.22 3.18 24.82
C CYS A 22 -1.60 3.47 25.42
N ASN A 23 -1.94 4.75 25.57
CA ASN A 23 -3.31 5.18 25.85
C ASN A 23 -3.81 6.01 24.65
N ILE A 24 -4.14 5.32 23.56
CA ILE A 24 -4.67 5.92 22.35
C ILE A 24 -6.18 6.10 22.55
N ASN A 25 -6.58 7.33 22.78
CA ASN A 25 -7.96 7.75 23.00
C ASN A 25 -8.71 7.75 21.65
N LEU A 26 -9.31 6.61 21.28
CA LEU A 26 -10.15 6.48 20.09
C LEU A 26 -11.55 7.04 20.38
N LYS A 27 -11.80 8.30 19.98
CA LYS A 27 -13.17 8.82 19.86
C LYS A 27 -13.86 8.16 18.65
N PRO A 28 -15.10 7.68 18.78
CA PRO A 28 -15.85 7.15 17.64
C PRO A 28 -16.32 8.30 16.73
N ALA A 29 -15.81 8.34 15.50
CA ALA A 29 -16.33 9.21 14.45
C ALA A 29 -17.62 8.58 13.88
N VAL A 30 -18.77 9.14 14.28
CA VAL A 30 -20.07 8.84 13.67
C VAL A 30 -20.14 9.59 12.34
N ASN A 31 -19.90 8.89 11.22
CA ASN A 31 -20.13 9.44 9.89
C ASN A 31 -21.61 9.28 9.52
N VAL A 32 -22.32 10.41 9.51
CA VAL A 32 -23.67 10.56 8.96
C VAL A 32 -23.56 10.51 7.44
N ILE A 33 -24.06 9.44 6.83
CA ILE A 33 -24.19 9.30 5.37
C ILE A 33 -25.43 10.09 4.94
N SER A 34 -25.23 11.29 4.41
CA SER A 34 -26.27 12.01 3.66
C SER A 34 -26.27 11.55 2.20
N LYS A 35 -27.44 11.08 1.72
CA LYS A 35 -27.70 10.75 0.31
C LYS A 35 -27.64 12.00 -0.56
N PRO A 36 -26.86 12.06 -1.65
CA PRO A 36 -27.08 13.04 -2.69
C PRO A 36 -28.28 12.65 -3.57
N ARG A 37 -29.21 13.62 -3.73
CA ARG A 37 -30.32 13.60 -4.70
C ARG A 37 -29.78 13.65 -6.13
N GLY A 38 -30.49 12.97 -7.03
CA GLY A 38 -30.08 12.66 -8.38
C GLY A 38 -29.78 13.84 -9.29
N MET A 39 -28.80 13.62 -10.16
CA MET A 39 -28.53 14.42 -11.33
C MET A 39 -28.68 13.49 -12.54
N THR A 40 -29.70 13.75 -13.35
CA THR A 40 -30.09 13.01 -14.54
C THR A 40 -29.08 13.28 -15.66
N PHE A 41 -28.31 12.26 -16.07
CA PHE A 41 -27.44 12.32 -17.25
C PHE A 41 -28.15 11.69 -18.44
N MET A 42 -28.13 12.40 -19.58
CA MET A 42 -28.66 11.98 -20.89
C MET A 42 -27.78 10.90 -21.56
N PRO A 43 -28.34 10.09 -22.48
CA PRO A 43 -27.66 8.91 -23.03
C PRO A 43 -26.75 9.28 -24.20
N HIS A 44 -25.48 8.86 -24.15
CA HIS A 44 -24.64 8.72 -25.34
C HIS A 44 -24.70 7.28 -25.86
N SER A 45 -24.90 7.20 -27.17
CA SER A 45 -25.12 6.03 -28.00
C SER A 45 -23.96 5.02 -27.99
N SER A 46 -24.29 3.81 -27.55
CA SER A 46 -24.01 2.50 -28.14
C SER A 46 -22.79 2.32 -29.07
N PHE A 47 -21.71 1.76 -28.50
CA PHE A 47 -20.95 0.68 -29.15
C PHE A 47 -20.71 -0.41 -28.11
N SER A 48 -21.53 -1.47 -28.17
CA SER A 48 -21.48 -2.61 -27.27
C SER A 48 -20.96 -3.81 -28.05
N THR A 49 -19.66 -4.11 -27.92
CA THR A 49 -19.15 -5.46 -28.19
C THR A 49 -19.19 -6.21 -26.86
N VAL A 50 -20.32 -6.83 -26.59
CA VAL A 50 -20.55 -7.66 -25.40
C VAL A 50 -19.75 -8.96 -25.55
N ALA A 51 -18.54 -9.00 -24.99
CA ALA A 51 -17.91 -10.26 -24.63
C ALA A 51 -18.75 -10.88 -23.51
N LYS A 52 -19.48 -11.94 -23.86
CA LYS A 52 -20.32 -12.74 -22.95
C LYS A 52 -19.39 -13.45 -21.95
N LEU A 53 -19.16 -12.83 -20.79
CA LEU A 53 -18.48 -13.48 -19.67
C LEU A 53 -19.35 -14.62 -19.12
N PRO A 54 -18.78 -15.80 -18.82
CA PRO A 54 -19.53 -16.88 -18.21
C PRO A 54 -20.02 -16.45 -16.82
N HIS A 55 -21.29 -16.73 -16.58
CA HIS A 55 -21.98 -16.50 -15.32
C HIS A 55 -21.36 -17.41 -14.25
N VAL A 56 -20.39 -16.89 -13.49
CA VAL A 56 -19.83 -17.62 -12.34
C VAL A 56 -20.88 -17.62 -11.24
N ASN A 57 -21.43 -18.80 -10.95
CA ASN A 57 -22.39 -19.04 -9.89
C ASN A 57 -21.69 -18.89 -8.52
N THR A 58 -21.77 -17.71 -7.91
CA THR A 58 -21.16 -17.39 -6.60
C THR A 58 -21.92 -17.98 -5.40
N HIS A 59 -22.94 -18.81 -5.60
CA HIS A 59 -23.82 -19.32 -4.54
C HIS A 59 -23.41 -20.69 -3.94
N ALA A 60 -22.24 -21.24 -4.28
CA ALA A 60 -21.88 -22.61 -3.90
C ALA A 60 -20.52 -22.78 -3.19
N ILE A 61 -20.08 -21.82 -2.37
CA ILE A 61 -18.93 -22.00 -1.47
C ILE A 61 -19.25 -21.45 -0.07
N ILE A 62 -20.40 -21.84 0.48
CA ILE A 62 -20.67 -21.77 1.93
C ILE A 62 -21.39 -23.07 2.31
N GLN A 63 -20.79 -24.21 2.02
CA GLN A 63 -21.20 -25.48 2.60
C GLN A 63 -20.01 -26.09 3.33
N SER A 64 -20.07 -25.91 4.65
CA SER A 64 -19.60 -26.86 5.66
C SER A 64 -18.16 -27.36 5.55
N THR A 65 -17.21 -26.57 6.02
CA THR A 65 -16.03 -27.15 6.68
C THR A 65 -16.39 -27.47 8.14
N PRO A 66 -16.42 -28.75 8.56
CA PRO A 66 -16.75 -29.16 9.93
C PRO A 66 -15.73 -28.71 10.99
N LEU A 67 -14.61 -28.10 10.58
CA LEU A 67 -13.58 -27.55 11.46
C LEU A 67 -14.04 -26.32 12.27
N PHE A 68 -15.08 -25.59 11.82
CA PHE A 68 -15.54 -24.40 12.53
C PHE A 68 -16.33 -24.70 13.81
N ILE A 69 -17.02 -25.85 13.88
CA ILE A 69 -17.88 -26.20 15.03
C ILE A 69 -17.03 -26.61 16.25
N GLY A 70 -15.83 -27.15 16.03
CA GLY A 70 -14.91 -27.54 17.12
C GLY A 70 -14.32 -26.36 17.89
N GLN A 71 -13.97 -25.26 17.21
CA GLN A 71 -13.38 -24.08 17.87
C GLN A 71 -14.38 -23.30 18.73
N ILE A 72 -15.68 -23.33 18.40
CA ILE A 72 -16.72 -22.76 19.27
C ILE A 72 -16.74 -23.51 20.62
N ARG A 73 -16.40 -24.80 20.63
CA ARG A 73 -16.41 -25.62 21.85
C ARG A 73 -15.25 -25.32 22.80
N ALA A 74 -14.09 -24.90 22.30
CA ALA A 74 -12.99 -24.45 23.14
C ALA A 74 -13.25 -23.09 23.80
N LEU A 75 -14.13 -22.27 23.20
CA LEU A 75 -14.67 -21.07 23.83
C LEU A 75 -15.87 -21.36 24.75
N SER A 76 -16.49 -22.56 24.68
CA SER A 76 -17.69 -22.88 25.46
C SER A 76 -17.42 -23.33 26.90
N ASN A 77 -16.16 -23.31 27.35
CA ASN A 77 -15.80 -23.46 28.76
C ASN A 77 -15.63 -22.11 29.47
N THR A 78 -16.12 -21.00 28.89
CA THR A 78 -16.30 -19.76 29.64
C THR A 78 -17.43 -19.97 30.64
N SER A 79 -17.10 -20.02 31.93
CA SER A 79 -18.10 -19.99 32.99
C SER A 79 -18.96 -18.73 32.85
N ASP A 80 -20.26 -18.82 33.13
CA ASP A 80 -21.18 -17.66 33.10
C ASP A 80 -20.69 -16.47 33.95
N GLU A 81 -19.76 -16.69 34.89
CA GLU A 81 -19.10 -15.64 35.67
C GLU A 81 -18.27 -14.65 34.84
N ASP A 82 -17.85 -15.03 33.62
CA ASP A 82 -17.03 -14.18 32.76
C ASP A 82 -17.81 -13.01 32.13
N PHE A 83 -19.15 -13.11 32.08
CA PHE A 83 -20.03 -12.13 31.46
C PHE A 83 -21.16 -11.69 32.40
N ILE A 84 -21.15 -10.43 32.84
CA ILE A 84 -22.22 -9.85 33.67
C ILE A 84 -23.16 -9.06 32.75
N HIS A 85 -24.42 -9.49 32.65
CA HIS A 85 -25.45 -8.89 31.78
C HIS A 85 -25.04 -8.79 30.30
N GLY A 86 -24.39 -9.83 29.78
CA GLY A 86 -23.91 -9.87 28.39
C GLY A 86 -22.73 -8.96 28.08
N LYS A 87 -22.10 -8.36 29.10
CA LYS A 87 -20.87 -7.58 28.95
C LYS A 87 -19.68 -8.36 29.54
N PRO A 88 -18.53 -8.40 28.84
CA PRO A 88 -17.34 -9.08 29.36
C PRO A 88 -16.84 -8.40 30.64
N THR A 89 -16.48 -9.20 31.65
CA THR A 89 -15.90 -8.71 32.90
C THR A 89 -14.42 -8.30 32.75
N LEU A 90 -13.91 -7.49 33.68
CA LEU A 90 -12.49 -7.11 33.70
C LEU A 90 -11.57 -8.33 33.85
N LYS A 91 -11.98 -9.32 34.66
CA LYS A 91 -11.24 -10.58 34.85
C LYS A 91 -11.06 -11.30 33.51
N TYR A 92 -12.16 -11.48 32.77
CA TYR A 92 -12.13 -12.05 31.42
C TYR A 92 -11.25 -11.22 30.47
N ALA A 93 -11.38 -9.89 30.47
CA ALA A 93 -10.54 -9.04 29.62
C ALA A 93 -9.03 -9.15 29.95
N THR A 94 -8.66 -9.43 31.20
CA THR A 94 -7.26 -9.65 31.58
C THR A 94 -6.72 -11.02 31.20
N THR A 95 -7.57 -12.04 31.06
CA THR A 95 -7.17 -13.38 30.60
C THR A 95 -7.07 -13.47 29.07
N LEU A 96 -7.64 -12.51 28.34
CA LEU A 96 -7.49 -12.43 26.90
C LEU A 96 -6.02 -12.30 26.50
N ARG A 97 -5.64 -13.15 25.54
CA ARG A 97 -4.32 -13.19 24.94
C ARG A 97 -4.06 -11.89 24.19
N LYS A 98 -3.16 -11.07 24.72
CA LYS A 98 -2.82 -9.75 24.15
C LYS A 98 -1.81 -9.84 23.00
N THR A 99 -1.04 -10.92 22.93
CA THR A 99 0.05 -11.09 21.96
C THR A 99 -0.18 -12.29 21.05
N TRP A 100 0.18 -12.17 19.78
CA TRP A 100 0.10 -13.25 18.78
C TRP A 100 0.89 -14.48 19.22
N ALA A 101 2.08 -14.30 19.79
CA ALA A 101 2.90 -15.38 20.34
C ALA A 101 2.15 -16.29 21.33
N SER A 102 1.20 -15.73 22.09
CA SER A 102 0.43 -16.50 23.06
C SER A 102 -0.74 -17.29 22.45
N MET A 103 -1.15 -17.03 21.20
CA MET A 103 -2.29 -17.69 20.55
C MET A 103 -1.99 -19.15 20.15
N SER A 104 -3.03 -19.98 20.03
CA SER A 104 -2.84 -21.35 19.54
C SER A 104 -2.46 -21.37 18.05
N ASN A 105 -1.81 -22.44 17.60
CA ASN A 105 -1.39 -22.55 16.20
C ASN A 105 -2.57 -22.46 15.22
N GLU A 106 -3.68 -23.13 15.54
CA GLU A 106 -4.89 -23.10 14.73
C GLU A 106 -5.50 -21.70 14.60
N GLN A 107 -5.51 -20.91 15.69
CA GLN A 107 -6.01 -19.55 15.67
C GLN A 107 -5.17 -18.66 14.74
N ILE A 108 -3.84 -18.78 14.84
CA ILE A 108 -2.92 -18.01 14.00
C ILE A 108 -3.05 -18.40 12.52
N LEU A 109 -3.14 -19.70 12.22
CA LEU A 109 -3.38 -20.16 10.85
C LEU A 109 -4.70 -19.63 10.29
N HIS A 110 -5.76 -19.60 11.11
CA HIS A 110 -7.03 -19.01 10.72
C HIS A 110 -6.90 -17.50 10.40
N PHE A 111 -6.24 -16.73 11.28
CA PHE A 111 -6.01 -15.30 11.03
C PHE A 111 -5.06 -15.04 9.86
N ALA A 112 -4.09 -15.92 9.62
CA ALA A 112 -3.19 -15.83 8.47
C ALA A 112 -3.96 -16.09 7.16
N HIS A 113 -4.93 -17.01 7.17
CA HIS A 113 -5.85 -17.22 6.03
C HIS A 113 -6.74 -16.00 5.75
N LEU A 114 -7.08 -15.23 6.79
CA LEU A 114 -7.76 -13.94 6.67
C LEU A 114 -6.83 -12.78 6.25
N GLU A 115 -5.59 -13.09 5.87
CA GLU A 115 -4.57 -12.13 5.44
C GLU A 115 -4.20 -11.07 6.50
N VAL A 116 -4.29 -11.42 7.79
CA VAL A 116 -3.86 -10.54 8.88
C VAL A 116 -2.32 -10.54 8.95
N PRO A 117 -1.64 -9.39 8.70
CA PRO A 117 -0.18 -9.37 8.55
C PRO A 117 0.57 -9.89 9.77
N GLU A 118 0.10 -9.56 10.97
CA GLU A 118 0.71 -9.99 12.23
C GLU A 118 0.62 -11.51 12.43
N ALA A 119 -0.49 -12.12 12.01
CA ALA A 119 -0.65 -13.57 12.05
C ALA A 119 0.24 -14.27 11.03
N CYS A 120 0.34 -13.75 9.80
CA CYS A 120 1.26 -14.30 8.80
C CYS A 120 2.73 -14.22 9.26
N ARG A 121 3.12 -13.13 9.94
CA ARG A 121 4.45 -13.01 10.55
C ARG A 121 4.70 -14.09 11.60
N GLU A 122 3.73 -14.30 12.48
CA GLU A 122 3.80 -15.33 13.52
C GLU A 122 3.89 -16.75 12.92
N CYS A 123 3.17 -17.05 11.83
CA CYS A 123 3.32 -18.32 11.10
C CYS A 123 4.77 -18.56 10.68
N VAL A 124 5.41 -17.55 10.07
CA VAL A 124 6.81 -17.65 9.61
C VAL A 124 7.76 -17.82 10.80
N ILE A 125 7.55 -17.09 11.90
CA ILE A 125 8.39 -17.23 13.11
C ILE A 125 8.30 -18.65 13.68
N ARG A 126 7.10 -19.22 13.76
CA ARG A 126 6.89 -20.59 14.26
C ARG A 126 7.48 -21.65 13.33
N ASP A 127 7.40 -21.42 12.03
CA ASP A 127 8.04 -22.28 11.04
C ASP A 127 9.57 -22.25 11.20
N ILE A 128 10.17 -21.07 11.38
CA ILE A 128 11.60 -20.93 11.68
C ILE A 128 11.97 -21.69 12.96
N MET A 129 11.20 -21.53 14.04
CA MET A 129 11.44 -22.27 15.30
C MET A 129 11.40 -23.78 15.09
N MET A 130 10.45 -24.27 14.28
CA MET A 130 10.27 -25.69 14.01
C MET A 130 11.40 -26.26 13.12
N VAL A 131 11.79 -25.54 12.08
CA VAL A 131 12.85 -25.96 11.13
C VAL A 131 14.24 -25.83 11.74
N ASP A 132 14.54 -24.71 12.43
CA ASP A 132 15.88 -24.42 12.95
C ASP A 132 16.07 -24.85 14.42
N GLN A 133 15.00 -25.28 15.11
CA GLN A 133 15.04 -25.74 16.52
C GLN A 133 15.64 -24.69 17.47
N ILE A 134 15.28 -23.42 17.26
CA ILE A 134 15.76 -22.27 18.04
C ILE A 134 14.63 -21.62 18.85
N ASP A 135 15.02 -20.88 19.89
CA ASP A 135 14.09 -20.14 20.73
C ASP A 135 13.41 -18.99 19.97
N TYR A 136 12.25 -18.58 20.45
CA TYR A 136 11.40 -17.57 19.82
C TYR A 136 12.13 -16.23 19.56
N ASP A 137 12.93 -15.77 20.52
CA ASP A 137 13.67 -14.50 20.39
C ASP A 137 14.77 -14.57 19.31
N GLU A 138 15.33 -15.75 19.08
CA GLU A 138 16.32 -15.98 18.01
C GLU A 138 15.62 -16.12 16.65
N ALA A 139 14.53 -16.88 16.60
CA ALA A 139 13.69 -17.00 15.42
C ALA A 139 13.18 -15.64 14.94
N LYS A 140 12.82 -14.75 15.86
CA LYS A 140 12.42 -13.38 15.55
C LYS A 140 13.54 -12.58 14.88
N LYS A 141 14.81 -12.73 15.30
CA LYS A 141 15.96 -12.07 14.65
C LYS A 141 16.18 -12.61 13.24
N VAL A 142 15.98 -13.91 13.01
CA VAL A 142 16.02 -14.50 11.67
C VAL A 142 14.90 -13.95 10.81
N PHE A 143 13.67 -13.89 11.35
CA PHE A 143 12.53 -13.29 10.68
C PHE A 143 12.76 -11.82 10.31
N GLU A 144 13.37 -11.01 11.19
CA GLU A 144 13.72 -9.61 10.88
C GLU A 144 14.65 -9.49 9.67
N LYS A 145 15.57 -10.44 9.47
CA LYS A 145 16.42 -10.51 8.27
C LYS A 145 15.59 -10.85 7.03
N ILE A 146 14.71 -11.85 7.11
CA ILE A 146 13.78 -12.22 6.01
C ILE A 146 12.90 -11.03 5.65
N ALA A 147 12.38 -10.31 6.65
CA ALA A 147 11.55 -9.12 6.48
C ALA A 147 12.32 -7.96 5.82
N ALA A 148 13.60 -7.77 6.16
CA ALA A 148 14.46 -6.80 5.51
C ALA A 148 14.68 -7.16 4.03
N SER A 149 15.04 -8.42 3.73
CA SER A 149 15.24 -8.89 2.36
C SER A 149 13.95 -8.87 1.52
N ASN A 150 12.77 -9.05 2.13
CA ASN A 150 11.48 -8.88 1.46
C ASN A 150 11.24 -7.43 1.00
N ARG A 151 11.86 -6.44 1.65
CA ARG A 151 11.74 -5.02 1.32
C ARG A 151 12.81 -4.54 0.34
N GLU A 152 13.93 -5.26 0.25
CA GLU A 152 15.01 -4.94 -0.69
C GLU A 152 14.54 -5.04 -2.15
N GLY A 153 14.84 -4.03 -2.95
CA GLY A 153 14.45 -3.97 -4.36
C GLY A 153 13.07 -3.35 -4.62
N MET A 154 12.33 -2.94 -3.59
CA MET A 154 11.04 -2.27 -3.74
C MET A 154 11.14 -0.97 -4.58
N HIS A 155 12.26 -0.26 -4.48
CA HIS A 155 12.51 0.95 -5.28
C HIS A 155 12.58 0.69 -6.79
N LEU A 156 13.12 -0.46 -7.20
CA LEU A 156 13.24 -0.80 -8.63
C LEU A 156 11.86 -1.01 -9.27
N TYR A 157 10.91 -1.59 -8.53
CA TYR A 157 9.54 -1.76 -9.00
C TYR A 157 8.73 -0.46 -9.00
N ALA A 158 9.11 0.54 -8.19
CA ALA A 158 8.50 1.87 -8.20
C ALA A 158 9.03 2.75 -9.35
N PHE A 159 10.11 2.34 -10.02
CA PHE A 159 10.78 3.12 -11.06
C PHE A 159 9.86 3.58 -12.22
N PRO A 160 9.04 2.74 -12.87
CA PRO A 160 8.20 3.20 -13.99
C PRO A 160 7.19 4.27 -13.56
N PHE A 161 6.73 4.20 -12.32
CA PHE A 161 5.85 5.22 -11.74
C PHE A 161 6.58 6.55 -11.54
N GLN A 162 7.78 6.48 -10.94
CA GLN A 162 8.62 7.67 -10.75
C GLN A 162 9.04 8.27 -12.09
N ALA A 163 9.33 7.46 -13.10
CA ALA A 163 9.67 7.89 -14.44
C ALA A 163 8.50 8.59 -15.13
N GLY A 164 7.29 8.03 -15.07
CA GLY A 164 6.09 8.66 -15.63
C GLY A 164 5.76 9.99 -14.95
N PHE A 165 5.87 10.05 -13.62
CA PHE A 165 5.69 11.28 -12.86
C PHE A 165 6.77 12.33 -13.20
N ALA A 166 8.03 11.93 -13.22
CA ALA A 166 9.14 12.81 -13.57
C ALA A 166 9.02 13.34 -14.99
N ALA A 167 8.65 12.50 -15.97
CA ALA A 167 8.44 12.91 -17.35
C ALA A 167 7.29 13.93 -17.46
N ALA A 168 6.16 13.71 -16.78
CA ALA A 168 5.05 14.67 -16.76
C ALA A 168 5.43 15.99 -16.08
N PHE A 169 6.15 15.92 -14.96
CA PHE A 169 6.61 17.10 -14.23
C PHE A 169 7.62 17.92 -15.04
N LEU A 170 8.63 17.26 -15.62
CA LEU A 170 9.63 17.89 -16.49
C LEU A 170 8.99 18.44 -17.76
N GLY A 171 8.05 17.71 -18.39
CA GLY A 171 7.32 18.20 -19.55
C GLY A 171 6.55 19.49 -19.25
N GLY A 172 5.89 19.55 -18.09
CA GLY A 172 5.24 20.77 -17.61
C GLY A 172 6.23 21.93 -17.41
N TRP A 173 7.37 21.67 -16.76
CA TRP A 173 8.37 22.70 -16.48
C TRP A 173 9.10 23.20 -17.73
N VAL A 174 9.47 22.29 -18.65
CA VAL A 174 10.14 22.60 -19.91
C VAL A 174 9.23 23.36 -20.86
N SER A 175 7.91 23.18 -20.74
CA SER A 175 6.96 23.90 -21.59
C SER A 175 6.87 25.40 -21.33
N ILE A 176 7.28 25.86 -20.14
CA ILE A 176 7.27 27.30 -19.80
C ILE A 176 8.31 28.07 -20.62
N PRO A 177 9.62 27.74 -20.59
CA PRO A 177 10.61 28.45 -21.40
C PRO A 177 10.39 28.25 -22.90
N LEU A 178 9.85 27.09 -23.33
CA LEU A 178 9.54 26.86 -24.75
C LEU A 178 8.58 27.92 -25.34
N VAL A 179 7.73 28.53 -24.50
CA VAL A 179 6.69 29.49 -24.89
C VAL A 179 7.10 30.95 -24.60
N PHE A 180 7.84 31.20 -23.51
CA PHE A 180 8.13 32.57 -23.06
C PHE A 180 9.57 33.04 -23.35
N ASP A 181 10.44 32.17 -23.86
CA ASP A 181 11.83 32.52 -24.22
C ASP A 181 12.01 32.57 -25.75
N GLU A 182 12.48 33.71 -26.27
CA GLU A 182 12.62 33.98 -27.71
C GLU A 182 13.55 32.99 -28.39
N ALA A 183 14.69 32.68 -27.75
CA ALA A 183 15.69 31.78 -28.32
C ALA A 183 15.14 30.35 -28.44
N THR A 184 14.50 29.86 -27.38
CA THR A 184 13.91 28.52 -27.35
C THR A 184 12.74 28.39 -28.33
N MET A 185 11.87 29.41 -28.39
CA MET A 185 10.76 29.48 -29.34
C MET A 185 11.27 29.52 -30.79
N THR A 186 12.26 30.37 -31.11
CA THR A 186 12.82 30.49 -32.46
C THR A 186 13.48 29.20 -32.90
N TRP A 187 14.24 28.56 -32.01
CA TRP A 187 14.86 27.25 -32.26
C TRP A 187 13.79 26.20 -32.57
N PHE A 188 12.72 26.14 -31.79
CA PHE A 188 11.63 25.18 -32.00
C PHE A 188 10.88 25.45 -33.30
N ASN A 189 10.64 26.73 -33.63
CA ASN A 189 10.03 27.13 -34.89
C ASN A 189 10.85 26.62 -36.09
N GLN A 190 12.16 26.88 -36.08
CA GLN A 190 13.04 26.53 -37.19
C GLN A 190 13.09 25.02 -37.46
N HIS A 191 12.97 24.20 -36.41
CA HIS A 191 13.09 22.75 -36.53
C HIS A 191 11.76 22.03 -36.76
N PHE A 192 10.65 22.53 -36.21
CA PHE A 192 9.39 21.78 -36.16
C PHE A 192 8.21 22.46 -36.83
N VAL A 193 8.02 23.78 -36.67
CA VAL A 193 6.75 24.42 -37.10
C VAL A 193 6.89 25.26 -38.35
N THR A 194 8.06 25.82 -38.61
CA THR A 194 8.40 26.56 -39.84
C THR A 194 7.42 27.71 -40.17
N SER A 195 6.87 28.37 -39.14
CA SER A 195 5.96 29.51 -39.30
C SER A 195 6.74 30.82 -39.46
N GLU A 196 6.16 31.81 -40.14
CA GLU A 196 6.77 33.13 -40.29
C GLU A 196 6.77 33.85 -38.93
N LEU A 197 7.95 34.25 -38.44
CA LEU A 197 8.08 35.01 -37.21
C LEU A 197 7.89 36.50 -37.48
N PRO A 198 7.25 37.24 -36.56
CA PRO A 198 7.23 38.70 -36.63
C PRO A 198 8.66 39.26 -36.58
N PRO A 199 8.88 40.49 -37.07
CA PRO A 199 10.19 41.13 -36.99
C PRO A 199 10.66 41.22 -35.53
N PRO A 200 11.97 41.16 -35.27
CA PRO A 200 12.54 41.13 -33.92
C PRO A 200 12.18 42.35 -33.05
N GLU A 201 11.75 43.45 -33.68
CA GLU A 201 11.28 44.67 -33.00
C GLU A 201 9.99 44.43 -32.19
N ASP A 202 9.18 43.43 -32.57
CA ASP A 202 7.92 43.09 -31.90
C ASP A 202 8.08 41.93 -30.88
N LEU A 203 9.31 41.52 -30.54
CA LEU A 203 9.61 40.37 -29.68
C LEU A 203 10.38 40.76 -28.38
N GLU A 204 10.37 42.04 -28.01
CA GLU A 204 11.20 42.55 -26.91
C GLU A 204 10.74 42.08 -25.52
N THR A 205 9.45 41.80 -25.35
CA THR A 205 8.91 41.30 -24.08
C THR A 205 8.54 39.82 -24.15
N TRP A 206 8.76 39.09 -23.06
CA TRP A 206 8.31 37.71 -22.87
C TRP A 206 6.81 37.48 -23.18
N LEU A 207 5.95 38.50 -23.03
CA LEU A 207 4.52 38.41 -23.34
C LEU A 207 4.26 38.51 -24.85
N GLU A 208 5.05 39.30 -25.56
CA GLU A 208 5.00 39.38 -27.03
C GLU A 208 5.57 38.11 -27.66
N VAL A 209 6.69 37.58 -27.14
CA VAL A 209 7.21 36.24 -27.51
C VAL A 209 6.14 35.17 -27.27
N GLY A 210 5.49 35.22 -26.10
CA GLY A 210 4.35 34.38 -25.78
C GLY A 210 3.22 34.52 -26.81
N ALA A 211 2.77 35.73 -27.09
CA ALA A 211 1.71 36.02 -28.06
C ALA A 211 2.07 35.57 -29.48
N ALA A 212 3.32 35.76 -29.90
CA ALA A 212 3.85 35.27 -31.16
C ALA A 212 3.80 33.75 -31.21
N SER A 213 4.35 33.06 -30.21
CA SER A 213 4.32 31.58 -30.08
C SER A 213 2.89 31.01 -30.06
N TRP A 214 1.93 31.75 -29.47
CA TRP A 214 0.50 31.40 -29.43
C TRP A 214 -0.23 31.60 -30.75
N GLY A 215 0.37 32.28 -31.73
CA GLY A 215 -0.21 32.39 -33.08
C GLY A 215 -0.21 31.06 -33.83
N TRP A 216 0.70 30.16 -33.49
CA TRP A 216 0.95 28.89 -34.18
C TRP A 216 0.85 27.68 -33.24
N MET A 217 1.02 27.85 -31.92
CA MET A 217 0.50 26.93 -30.92
C MET A 217 -0.89 27.41 -30.47
N GLU A 218 -1.95 26.63 -30.68
CA GLU A 218 -3.32 27.00 -30.26
C GLU A 218 -3.36 27.63 -28.83
N PRO A 219 -4.24 28.64 -28.61
CA PRO A 219 -4.11 29.70 -27.59
C PRO A 219 -3.91 29.17 -26.17
N VAL A 220 -3.29 29.94 -25.24
CA VAL A 220 -3.02 29.69 -23.78
C VAL A 220 -3.83 28.59 -23.08
N LEU A 221 -5.13 28.53 -23.35
CA LEU A 221 -5.99 27.41 -22.98
C LEU A 221 -5.44 26.04 -23.40
N GLY A 222 -4.82 25.89 -24.56
CA GLY A 222 -4.11 24.72 -25.08
C GLY A 222 -2.92 24.29 -24.23
N GLN A 223 -2.06 25.23 -23.80
CA GLN A 223 -0.92 24.89 -22.96
C GLN A 223 -1.33 24.54 -21.53
N ILE A 224 -2.25 25.33 -20.94
CA ILE A 224 -2.80 25.03 -19.61
C ILE A 224 -3.61 23.73 -19.66
N SER A 225 -4.39 23.50 -20.71
CA SER A 225 -5.11 22.24 -20.89
C SER A 225 -4.17 21.08 -21.13
N PHE A 226 -3.06 21.24 -21.86
CA PHE A 226 -2.04 20.20 -22.01
C PHE A 226 -1.40 19.87 -20.66
N PHE A 227 -1.00 20.87 -19.87
CA PHE A 227 -0.48 20.64 -18.52
C PHE A 227 -1.49 19.94 -17.62
N LEU A 228 -2.75 20.41 -17.58
CA LEU A 228 -3.82 19.79 -16.83
C LEU A 228 -4.15 18.38 -17.36
N LEU A 229 -4.03 18.14 -18.66
CA LEU A 229 -4.21 16.84 -19.29
C LEU A 229 -3.05 15.91 -18.95
N CYS A 230 -1.81 16.39 -18.87
CA CYS A 230 -0.67 15.63 -18.35
C CYS A 230 -0.87 15.27 -16.87
N MET A 231 -1.39 16.19 -16.05
CA MET A 231 -1.70 15.92 -14.64
C MET A 231 -2.87 14.95 -14.50
N GLN A 232 -3.93 15.11 -15.30
CA GLN A 232 -5.06 14.20 -15.38
C GLN A 232 -4.64 12.84 -15.92
N PHE A 233 -3.73 12.79 -16.89
CA PHE A 233 -3.14 11.57 -17.42
C PHE A 233 -2.28 10.90 -16.36
N ALA A 234 -1.45 11.63 -15.59
CA ALA A 234 -0.72 11.06 -14.47
C ALA A 234 -1.68 10.48 -13.41
N ARG A 235 -2.76 11.20 -13.08
CA ARG A 235 -3.82 10.72 -12.19
C ARG A 235 -4.57 9.52 -12.79
N ALA A 236 -4.87 9.54 -14.08
CA ALA A 236 -5.57 8.48 -14.79
C ALA A 236 -4.67 7.26 -14.99
N GLN A 237 -3.36 7.42 -15.12
CA GLN A 237 -2.39 6.32 -15.05
C GLN A 237 -2.35 5.76 -13.64
N LEU A 238 -2.35 6.59 -12.59
CA LEU A 238 -2.54 6.14 -11.20
C LEU A 238 -3.81 5.30 -11.02
N GLN A 239 -4.93 5.76 -11.61
CA GLN A 239 -6.25 5.16 -11.45
C GLN A 239 -6.49 3.95 -12.38
N ASN A 240 -6.06 4.01 -13.66
CA ASN A 240 -6.15 2.93 -14.66
C ASN A 240 -5.14 1.81 -14.39
N LEU A 241 -3.99 2.12 -13.76
CA LEU A 241 -3.17 1.09 -13.13
C LEU A 241 -3.94 0.34 -12.05
N GLY A 242 -5.04 0.89 -11.54
CA GLY A 242 -6.05 0.19 -10.78
C GLY A 242 -5.53 -0.53 -9.55
N ILE A 243 -4.31 -0.22 -9.06
CA ILE A 243 -3.60 -0.76 -7.87
C ILE A 243 -3.97 -2.21 -7.50
N ARG A 244 -4.24 -3.08 -8.48
CA ARG A 244 -4.60 -4.48 -8.25
C ARG A 244 -3.89 -5.41 -9.22
N PRO A 245 -3.89 -5.26 -10.56
CA PRO A 245 -3.16 -6.20 -11.41
C PRO A 245 -1.64 -6.06 -11.28
N TYR A 246 -1.09 -4.85 -11.41
CA TYR A 246 0.37 -4.65 -11.26
C TYR A 246 0.82 -4.88 -9.81
N PHE A 247 0.04 -4.42 -8.84
CA PHE A 247 0.33 -4.63 -7.42
C PHE A 247 0.27 -6.12 -7.05
N ASN A 248 -0.70 -6.89 -7.57
CA ASN A 248 -0.76 -8.33 -7.34
C ASN A 248 0.39 -9.04 -8.04
N TRP A 249 0.72 -8.67 -9.29
CA TRP A 249 1.89 -9.22 -9.98
C TRP A 249 3.19 -8.93 -9.21
N GLN A 250 3.37 -7.70 -8.72
CA GLN A 250 4.53 -7.30 -7.92
C GLN A 250 4.56 -8.04 -6.58
N ARG A 251 3.42 -8.19 -5.89
CA ARG A 251 3.30 -9.00 -4.67
C ARG A 251 3.66 -10.46 -4.94
N GLU A 252 3.18 -11.03 -6.04
CA GLU A 252 3.47 -12.41 -6.42
C GLU A 252 4.96 -12.58 -6.72
N LYS A 253 5.54 -11.69 -7.53
CA LYS A 253 6.97 -11.73 -7.85
C LYS A 253 7.85 -11.55 -6.63
N ARG A 254 7.46 -10.67 -5.70
CA ARG A 254 8.16 -10.49 -4.42
C ARG A 254 8.06 -11.76 -3.57
N ALA A 255 6.87 -12.35 -3.49
CA ALA A 255 6.62 -13.57 -2.77
C ALA A 255 7.44 -14.75 -3.33
N ASP A 256 7.46 -14.92 -4.66
CA ASP A 256 8.27 -15.95 -5.34
C ASP A 256 9.77 -15.74 -5.11
N ARG A 257 10.26 -14.50 -5.21
CA ARG A 257 11.66 -14.17 -4.90
C ARG A 257 12.01 -14.50 -3.46
N LEU A 258 11.10 -14.24 -2.50
CA LEU A 258 11.34 -14.55 -1.09
C LEU A 258 11.44 -16.06 -0.86
N VAL A 259 10.59 -16.85 -1.53
CA VAL A 259 10.66 -18.33 -1.49
C VAL A 259 11.97 -18.83 -2.11
N GLU A 260 12.41 -18.25 -3.23
CA GLU A 260 13.68 -18.61 -3.88
C GLU A 260 14.89 -18.29 -2.99
N MET A 261 14.86 -17.18 -2.25
CA MET A 261 15.94 -16.78 -1.33
C MET A 261 15.97 -17.64 -0.05
N TYR A 262 14.83 -18.16 0.40
CA TYR A 262 14.72 -18.93 1.63
C TYR A 262 13.99 -20.28 1.45
N PRO A 263 14.56 -21.21 0.66
CA PRO A 263 13.89 -22.47 0.31
C PRO A 263 13.79 -23.48 1.47
N ARG A 264 14.40 -23.18 2.63
CA ARG A 264 14.38 -24.05 3.82
C ARG A 264 13.07 -23.95 4.63
N TYR A 265 12.33 -22.85 4.47
CA TYR A 265 11.08 -22.58 5.19
C TYR A 265 9.87 -22.88 4.29
N ASP A 266 8.70 -23.01 4.90
CA ASP A 266 7.48 -23.31 4.18
C ASP A 266 7.14 -22.21 3.15
N PRO A 267 7.01 -22.57 1.86
CA PRO A 267 6.79 -21.60 0.80
C PRO A 267 5.40 -20.94 0.88
N GLU A 268 4.40 -21.60 1.45
CA GLU A 268 3.07 -21.04 1.62
C GLU A 268 3.08 -19.93 2.69
N PHE A 269 3.76 -20.16 3.82
CA PHE A 269 3.90 -19.12 4.85
C PHE A 269 4.71 -17.92 4.37
N LEU A 270 5.82 -18.15 3.67
CA LEU A 270 6.61 -17.06 3.08
C LEU A 270 5.81 -16.26 2.04
N ARG A 271 5.04 -16.94 1.18
CA ARG A 271 4.16 -16.28 0.19
C ARG A 271 3.05 -15.50 0.87
N ALA A 272 2.37 -16.09 1.85
CA ALA A 272 1.30 -15.44 2.60
C ALA A 272 1.82 -14.19 3.33
N TYR A 273 2.97 -14.30 4.01
CA TYR A 273 3.63 -13.17 4.66
C TYR A 273 4.00 -12.07 3.66
N SER A 274 4.69 -12.41 2.57
CA SER A 274 5.09 -11.42 1.56
C SER A 274 3.89 -10.74 0.92
N LYS A 275 2.79 -11.46 0.70
CA LYS A 275 1.55 -10.85 0.20
C LYS A 275 0.95 -9.91 1.25
N CYS A 276 0.85 -10.31 2.53
CA CYS A 276 0.19 -9.52 3.57
C CYS A 276 1.01 -8.32 4.06
N ASP A 277 2.33 -8.33 3.92
CA ASP A 277 3.17 -7.21 4.36
C ASP A 277 2.84 -5.95 3.55
N ARG A 278 2.31 -4.94 4.25
CA ARG A 278 2.03 -3.63 3.68
C ARG A 278 3.36 -3.03 3.22
N LEU A 279 3.39 -2.52 1.98
CA LEU A 279 4.47 -1.64 1.56
C LEU A 279 4.56 -0.51 2.59
N ALA A 280 5.78 -0.21 3.05
CA ALA A 280 6.01 0.79 4.09
C ALA A 280 5.17 2.04 3.81
N SER A 281 4.46 2.53 4.82
CA SER A 281 3.72 3.77 4.69
C SER A 281 4.70 4.89 4.31
N PRO A 282 4.30 5.85 3.45
CA PRO A 282 5.21 6.89 2.93
C PRO A 282 6.04 7.61 4.01
N HIS A 283 5.50 7.71 5.22
CA HIS A 283 6.16 8.32 6.38
C HIS A 283 7.38 7.57 6.91
N GLN A 284 7.67 6.35 6.44
CA GLN A 284 8.83 5.58 6.89
C GLN A 284 10.09 5.81 6.02
N PHE A 285 10.00 6.56 4.92
CA PHE A 285 11.14 6.85 4.04
C PHE A 285 11.93 8.12 4.42
N GLU A 286 11.54 8.84 5.48
CA GLU A 286 12.20 10.07 5.94
C GLU A 286 13.31 9.84 6.98
N LYS A 287 14.01 8.71 6.93
CA LYS A 287 15.18 8.45 7.80
C LYS A 287 16.42 8.18 6.97
#